data_AF-A0A388PXR3-F1
#
_entry.id   AF-A0A388PXR3-F1
#
_cell.length_a   1.000
_cell.length_b   1.000
_cell.length_c   1.000
_cell.angle_alpha   90.00
_cell.angle_beta   90.00
_cell.angle_gamma   90.00
#
_symmetry.space_group_name_H-M   'P 1'
#
loop_
_entity.id
_entity.type
_entity.pdbx_description
1 polymer ?
#
loop_
_entity_poly.entity_id
_entity_poly.type
_entity_poly.pdbx_seq_one_letter_code
_entity_poly.pdbx_strand_id
1 'polypeptide(L)'
;MSKKELHQTGIVITRPSHQTGEIKALVNEHQGHPIEFPLLEIQSKSQNETFQNIVLTLNDYDWAIFISSNAVQFGMPAVKHAFHTLPESTKFAAIGPSTQKALKLFDVNHVLIPEENFDSEGLLATEEMNDIKNKKIVIFRGEGGRETLAETLRARGAEVTYAECYTRTFPQTNLDLLKLSLKKFIFQRFLLQALRHVKSLFV
;
A
#
# COMPACT_ATOMS: atom_id res chain seq x y z
N MET A 1 -15.04 -3.72 -33.59
CA MET A 1 -13.95 -4.68 -33.30
C MET A 1 -14.57 -5.89 -32.62
N SER A 2 -14.40 -7.09 -33.17
CA SER A 2 -14.95 -8.33 -32.59
C SER A 2 -14.42 -8.51 -31.17
N LYS A 3 -15.31 -8.52 -30.16
CA LYS A 3 -14.96 -8.90 -28.78
C LYS A 3 -14.47 -10.34 -28.85
N LYS A 4 -13.19 -10.58 -28.60
CA LYS A 4 -12.65 -11.94 -28.55
C LYS A 4 -13.31 -12.67 -27.38
N GLU A 5 -14.03 -13.74 -27.71
CA GLU A 5 -14.67 -14.63 -26.74
C GLU A 5 -13.60 -15.51 -26.04
N LEU A 6 -13.75 -15.72 -24.73
CA LEU A 6 -12.81 -16.46 -23.86
C LEU A 6 -13.31 -17.88 -23.54
N HIS A 7 -14.11 -18.49 -24.40
CA HIS A 7 -14.75 -19.78 -24.13
C HIS A 7 -13.71 -20.82 -23.69
N GLN A 8 -13.99 -21.51 -22.59
CA GLN A 8 -13.11 -22.54 -22.00
C GLN A 8 -11.70 -22.05 -21.62
N THR A 9 -11.48 -20.73 -21.54
CA THR A 9 -10.20 -20.14 -21.17
C THR A 9 -10.17 -19.79 -19.68
N GLY A 10 -9.21 -20.36 -18.95
CA GLY A 10 -8.92 -19.99 -17.56
C GLY A 10 -8.09 -18.71 -17.51
N ILE A 11 -8.53 -17.71 -16.72
CA ILE A 11 -7.77 -16.47 -16.48
C ILE A 11 -7.38 -16.43 -15.01
N VAL A 12 -6.08 -16.57 -14.74
CA VAL A 12 -5.56 -16.46 -13.38
C VAL A 12 -5.36 -15.01 -13.01
N ILE A 13 -6.00 -14.61 -11.91
CA ILE A 13 -5.99 -13.27 -11.36
C ILE A 13 -5.11 -13.29 -10.12
N THR A 14 -3.93 -12.69 -10.22
CA THR A 14 -2.93 -12.69 -9.13
C THR A 14 -2.99 -11.46 -8.23
N ARG A 15 -3.99 -10.60 -8.42
CA ARG A 15 -4.21 -9.38 -7.63
C ARG A 15 -4.72 -9.72 -6.22
N PRO A 16 -4.52 -8.82 -5.24
CA PRO A 16 -5.16 -8.96 -3.94
C PRO A 16 -6.67 -9.20 -4.10
N SER A 17 -7.22 -10.11 -3.31
CA SER A 17 -8.60 -10.61 -3.45
C SER A 17 -9.67 -9.50 -3.46
N HIS A 18 -9.42 -8.39 -2.75
CA HIS A 18 -10.33 -7.24 -2.71
C HIS A 18 -10.30 -6.36 -3.98
N GLN A 19 -9.38 -6.61 -4.93
CA GLN A 19 -9.21 -5.85 -6.18
C GLN A 19 -9.54 -6.68 -7.44
N THR A 20 -10.18 -7.85 -7.28
CA THR A 20 -10.46 -8.77 -8.39
C THR A 20 -11.86 -8.59 -8.98
N GLY A 21 -12.78 -7.88 -8.31
CA GLY A 21 -14.20 -7.83 -8.67
C GLY A 21 -14.48 -7.42 -10.12
N GLU A 22 -13.93 -6.29 -10.56
CA GLU A 22 -14.09 -5.81 -11.94
C GLU A 22 -13.49 -6.78 -12.98
N ILE A 23 -12.33 -7.37 -12.68
CA ILE A 23 -11.65 -8.31 -13.58
C ILE A 23 -12.45 -9.60 -13.68
N LYS A 24 -12.99 -10.10 -12.57
CA LYS A 24 -13.87 -11.27 -12.56
C LYS A 24 -15.11 -11.03 -13.40
N ALA A 25 -15.75 -9.87 -13.21
CA ALA A 25 -16.90 -9.48 -14.01
C ALA A 25 -16.57 -9.47 -15.51
N LEU A 26 -15.45 -8.87 -15.89
CA LEU A 26 -15.01 -8.80 -17.28
C LEU A 26 -14.69 -10.18 -17.89
N VAL A 27 -14.01 -11.05 -17.13
CA VAL A 27 -13.69 -12.41 -17.59
C VAL A 27 -14.98 -13.21 -17.79
N ASN A 28 -15.94 -13.11 -16.86
CA ASN A 28 -17.24 -13.76 -16.97
C ASN A 28 -18.06 -13.21 -18.15
N GLU A 29 -18.06 -11.89 -18.36
CA GLU A 29 -18.75 -11.24 -19.49
C GLU A 29 -18.27 -11.77 -20.84
N HIS A 30 -16.99 -12.14 -20.93
CA HIS A 30 -16.37 -12.73 -22.11
C HIS A 30 -16.42 -14.27 -22.12
N GLN A 31 -17.21 -14.91 -21.26
CA GLN A 31 -17.38 -16.37 -21.16
C GLN A 31 -16.09 -17.14 -20.81
N GLY A 32 -15.16 -16.48 -20.11
CA GLY A 32 -13.97 -17.10 -19.53
C GLY A 32 -14.20 -17.58 -18.10
N HIS A 33 -13.18 -18.25 -17.53
CA HIS A 33 -13.20 -18.77 -16.16
C HIS A 33 -12.18 -18.05 -15.29
N PRO A 34 -12.59 -17.10 -14.43
CA PRO A 34 -11.66 -16.42 -13.55
C PRO A 34 -11.21 -17.36 -12.42
N ILE A 35 -9.90 -17.42 -12.19
CA ILE A 35 -9.26 -18.22 -11.14
C ILE A 35 -8.51 -17.25 -10.25
N GLU A 36 -9.03 -17.02 -9.04
CA GLU A 36 -8.36 -16.18 -8.06
C GLU A 36 -7.15 -16.91 -7.49
N PHE A 37 -5.98 -16.28 -7.65
CA PHE A 37 -4.72 -16.79 -7.14
C PHE A 37 -3.86 -15.63 -6.62
N PRO A 38 -4.36 -14.89 -5.60
CA PRO A 38 -3.72 -13.68 -5.10
C PRO A 38 -2.30 -13.98 -4.65
N LEU A 39 -1.28 -13.40 -5.29
CA LEU A 39 0.12 -13.64 -4.90
C LEU A 39 0.57 -12.72 -3.77
N LEU A 40 -0.18 -11.64 -3.52
CA LEU A 40 0.10 -10.68 -2.48
C LEU A 40 -1.23 -10.28 -1.84
N GLU A 41 -1.27 -10.30 -0.52
CA GLU A 41 -2.33 -9.69 0.26
C GLU A 41 -1.78 -8.67 1.25
N ILE A 42 -2.65 -7.73 1.59
CA ILE A 42 -2.39 -6.72 2.60
C ILE A 42 -3.31 -7.05 3.75
N GLN A 43 -2.73 -7.34 4.90
CA GLN A 43 -3.47 -7.69 6.10
C GLN A 43 -3.17 -6.67 7.19
N SER A 44 -4.17 -6.37 8.02
CA SER A 44 -3.96 -5.58 9.23
C SER A 44 -2.93 -6.29 10.10
N LYS A 45 -1.88 -5.59 10.52
CA LYS A 45 -0.96 -6.11 11.52
C LYS A 45 -1.67 -6.02 12.87
N SER A 46 -1.43 -6.98 13.75
CA SER A 46 -1.88 -6.84 15.14
C SER A 46 -1.33 -5.52 15.68
N GLN A 47 -2.23 -4.58 15.99
CA GLN A 47 -1.88 -3.28 16.54
C GLN A 47 -1.41 -3.47 17.99
N ASN A 48 -0.18 -3.96 18.12
CA ASN A 48 0.44 -4.29 19.39
C ASN A 48 0.66 -3.02 20.24
N GLU A 49 1.08 -3.22 21.48
CA GLU A 49 1.30 -2.12 22.44
C GLU A 49 2.22 -1.03 21.87
N THR A 50 3.25 -1.39 21.10
CA THR A 50 4.15 -0.43 20.45
C THR A 50 3.40 0.50 19.49
N PHE A 51 2.59 -0.06 18.58
CA PHE A 51 1.81 0.75 17.65
C PHE A 51 0.79 1.61 18.39
N GLN A 52 0.09 1.06 19.39
CA GLN A 52 -0.89 1.80 20.17
C GLN A 52 -0.25 2.97 20.92
N ASN A 53 0.92 2.77 21.53
CA ASN A 53 1.64 3.82 22.22
C ASN A 53 2.04 4.96 21.27
N ILE A 54 2.54 4.63 20.07
CA ILE A 54 2.87 5.64 19.04
C ILE A 54 1.63 6.44 18.67
N VAL A 55 0.49 5.78 18.48
CA VAL A 55 -0.78 6.45 18.17
C VAL A 55 -1.21 7.33 19.34
N LEU A 56 -1.21 6.85 20.59
CA LEU A 56 -1.63 7.63 21.75
C LEU A 56 -0.75 8.87 22.00
N THR A 57 0.53 8.81 21.63
CA THR A 57 1.47 9.93 21.74
C THR A 57 1.66 10.67 20.42
N LEU A 58 0.72 10.59 19.47
CA LEU A 58 0.89 11.22 18.15
C LEU A 58 1.13 12.74 18.24
N ASN A 59 0.52 13.40 19.23
CA ASN A 59 0.68 14.84 19.49
C ASN A 59 2.10 15.25 19.93
N ASP A 60 2.99 14.29 20.22
CA ASP A 60 4.40 14.54 20.51
C ASP A 60 5.26 14.56 19.25
N TYR A 61 4.70 14.19 18.10
CA TYR A 61 5.40 14.20 16.80
C TYR A 61 5.09 15.47 16.03
N ASP A 62 6.14 16.08 15.48
CA ASP A 62 6.03 17.21 14.56
C ASP A 62 5.43 16.79 13.21
N TRP A 63 5.71 15.56 12.76
CA TRP A 63 5.26 15.02 11.48
C TRP A 63 4.74 13.59 11.55
N ALA A 64 3.62 13.34 10.87
CA ALA A 64 3.10 12.02 10.55
C ALA A 64 3.13 11.79 9.03
N ILE A 65 4.00 10.88 8.58
CA ILE A 65 4.20 10.57 7.16
C ILE A 65 3.51 9.25 6.82
N PHE A 66 2.62 9.26 5.82
CA PHE A 66 1.96 8.07 5.30
C PHE A 66 2.56 7.68 3.95
N ILE A 67 3.15 6.48 3.87
CA ILE A 67 3.87 6.09 2.64
C ILE A 67 3.00 5.44 1.57
N SER A 68 1.73 5.17 1.87
CA SER A 68 0.80 4.52 0.94
C SER A 68 -0.65 4.71 1.40
N SER A 69 -1.61 4.57 0.49
CA SER A 69 -3.03 4.51 0.85
C SER A 69 -3.35 3.37 1.82
N ASN A 70 -2.61 2.25 1.76
CA ASN A 70 -2.74 1.17 2.73
C ASN A 70 -2.34 1.64 4.13
N ALA A 71 -1.24 2.39 4.26
CA ALA A 71 -0.84 2.93 5.56
C ALA A 71 -1.93 3.83 6.16
N VAL A 72 -2.66 4.57 5.32
CA VAL A 72 -3.81 5.37 5.76
C VAL A 72 -4.95 4.46 6.20
N GLN A 73 -5.33 3.50 5.36
CA GLN A 73 -6.43 2.58 5.61
C GLN A 73 -6.27 1.79 6.92
N PHE A 74 -5.04 1.37 7.24
CA PHE A 74 -4.77 0.57 8.45
C PHE A 74 -4.31 1.42 9.65
N GLY A 75 -3.76 2.62 9.43
CA GLY A 75 -3.25 3.48 10.49
C GLY A 75 -4.27 4.48 11.03
N MET A 76 -4.97 5.19 10.15
CA MET A 76 -5.89 6.27 10.54
C MET A 76 -7.10 5.85 11.38
N PRO A 77 -7.68 4.64 11.24
CA PRO A 77 -8.74 4.21 12.15
C PRO A 77 -8.31 4.23 13.63
N ALA A 78 -7.07 3.82 13.93
CA ALA A 78 -6.54 3.88 15.29
C ALA A 78 -6.33 5.33 15.76
N VAL A 79 -5.81 6.19 14.88
CA VAL A 79 -5.64 7.63 15.16
C VAL A 79 -6.98 8.30 15.47
N LYS A 80 -8.02 8.06 14.66
CA LYS A 80 -9.37 8.58 14.91
C LYS A 80 -10.00 8.02 16.19
N HIS A 81 -9.66 6.80 16.57
CA HIS A 81 -10.14 6.24 17.82
C HIS A 81 -9.47 6.90 19.03
N ALA A 82 -8.17 7.15 18.95
CA ALA A 82 -7.39 7.78 20.02
C ALA A 82 -7.67 9.28 20.17
N PHE A 83 -7.92 9.98 19.07
CA PHE A 83 -8.15 11.43 19.05
C PHE A 83 -9.52 11.78 18.48
N HIS A 84 -10.34 12.46 19.26
CA HIS A 84 -11.62 13.01 18.79
C HIS A 84 -11.43 14.04 17.68
N THR A 85 -10.42 14.91 17.86
CA THR A 85 -9.94 15.87 16.86
C THR A 85 -8.46 15.60 16.61
N LEU A 86 -8.02 15.64 15.35
CA LEU A 86 -6.62 15.40 15.01
C LEU A 86 -5.68 16.36 15.77
N PRO A 87 -4.49 15.91 16.18
CA PRO A 87 -3.52 16.76 16.87
C PRO A 87 -3.13 17.98 16.01
N GLU A 88 -3.31 19.19 16.55
CA GLU A 88 -2.97 20.44 15.84
C GLU A 88 -1.45 20.65 15.68
N SER A 89 -0.67 20.07 16.58
CA SER A 89 0.80 20.16 16.56
C SER A 89 1.45 19.29 15.49
N THR A 90 0.75 18.26 15.02
CA THR A 90 1.28 17.26 14.08
C THR A 90 0.92 17.62 12.65
N LYS A 91 1.94 17.84 11.82
CA LYS A 91 1.76 18.01 10.37
C LYS A 91 1.68 16.66 9.68
N PHE A 92 0.93 16.57 8.59
CA PHE A 92 0.77 15.34 7.83
C PHE A 92 1.47 15.42 6.47
N ALA A 93 2.15 14.35 6.09
CA ALA A 93 2.74 14.21 4.77
C ALA A 93 2.37 12.87 4.12
N ALA A 94 2.40 12.85 2.80
CA ALA A 94 2.11 11.67 2.00
C ALA A 94 3.05 11.58 0.80
N ILE A 95 3.34 10.35 0.37
CA ILE A 95 4.21 10.11 -0.79
C ILE A 95 3.57 10.58 -2.12
N GLY A 96 2.23 10.67 -2.19
CA GLY A 96 1.59 11.14 -3.41
C GLY A 96 0.08 11.33 -3.33
N PRO A 97 -0.56 11.71 -4.46
CA PRO A 97 -1.95 12.16 -4.50
C PRO A 97 -2.98 11.12 -4.04
N SER A 98 -2.74 9.82 -4.29
CA SER A 98 -3.67 8.77 -3.85
C SER A 98 -3.70 8.64 -2.32
N THR A 99 -2.54 8.72 -1.68
CA THR A 99 -2.40 8.69 -0.22
C THR A 99 -2.99 9.97 0.40
N GLN A 100 -2.75 11.15 -0.20
CA GLN A 100 -3.38 12.40 0.22
C GLN A 100 -4.91 12.31 0.17
N LYS A 101 -5.47 11.81 -0.94
CA LYS A 101 -6.93 11.62 -1.09
C LYS A 101 -7.49 10.71 0.00
N ALA A 102 -6.78 9.63 0.34
CA ALA A 102 -7.18 8.74 1.42
C ALA A 102 -7.15 9.46 2.79
N LEU A 103 -6.12 10.27 3.07
CA LEU A 103 -6.01 11.03 4.32
C LEU A 103 -7.14 12.06 4.49
N LYS A 104 -7.59 12.69 3.39
CA LYS A 104 -8.72 13.62 3.41
C LYS A 104 -10.02 12.97 3.88
N LEU A 105 -10.21 11.66 3.68
CA LEU A 105 -11.38 10.93 4.21
C LEU A 105 -11.39 10.84 5.74
N PHE A 106 -10.26 11.16 6.38
CA PHE A 106 -10.10 11.20 7.83
C PHE A 106 -9.94 12.64 8.36
N ASP A 107 -10.45 13.63 7.62
CA ASP A 107 -10.41 15.07 7.94
C ASP A 107 -9.01 15.69 8.00
N VAL A 108 -8.01 15.04 7.40
CA VAL A 108 -6.67 15.60 7.25
C VAL A 108 -6.66 16.52 6.02
N ASN A 109 -6.98 17.79 6.24
CA ASN A 109 -7.17 18.76 5.15
C ASN A 109 -5.86 19.27 4.56
N HIS A 110 -4.80 19.36 5.38
CA HIS A 110 -3.48 19.85 4.99
C HIS A 110 -2.48 18.69 5.00
N VAL A 111 -2.09 18.24 3.80
CA VAL A 111 -1.13 17.14 3.63
C VAL A 111 -0.06 17.59 2.65
N LEU A 112 1.19 17.62 3.12
CA LEU A 112 2.35 17.81 2.27
C LEU A 112 2.51 16.63 1.33
N ILE A 113 2.67 16.91 0.04
CA ILE A 113 3.04 15.93 -0.99
C ILE A 113 4.12 16.54 -1.89
N PRO A 114 5.01 15.72 -2.48
CA PRO A 114 5.92 16.23 -3.50
C PRO A 114 5.15 16.65 -4.77
N GLU A 115 5.70 17.60 -5.53
CA GLU A 115 5.04 18.15 -6.72
C GLU A 115 5.15 17.23 -7.94
N GLU A 116 6.28 16.55 -8.11
CA GLU A 116 6.58 15.76 -9.31
C GLU A 116 6.75 14.25 -9.01
N ASN A 117 7.81 13.89 -8.27
CA ASN A 117 8.15 12.49 -8.00
C ASN A 117 7.39 11.97 -6.79
N PHE A 118 6.41 11.08 -7.00
CA PHE A 118 5.59 10.51 -5.93
C PHE A 118 6.26 9.29 -5.27
N ASP A 119 7.47 9.49 -4.75
CA ASP A 119 8.28 8.50 -4.03
C ASP A 119 8.98 9.11 -2.81
N SER A 120 9.86 8.34 -2.16
CA SER A 120 10.55 8.79 -0.94
C SER A 120 11.50 9.94 -1.25
N GLU A 121 12.21 9.84 -2.37
CA GLU A 121 13.16 10.82 -2.87
C GLU A 121 12.47 12.15 -3.20
N GLY A 122 11.31 12.10 -3.85
CA GLY A 122 10.51 13.29 -4.11
C GLY A 122 10.02 13.96 -2.83
N LEU A 123 9.49 13.19 -1.87
CA LEU A 123 9.09 13.78 -0.57
C LEU A 123 10.29 14.37 0.18
N LEU A 124 11.45 13.70 0.14
CA LEU A 124 12.68 14.21 0.75
C LEU A 124 13.22 15.48 0.07
N ALA A 125 12.79 15.78 -1.16
CA ALA A 125 13.21 16.97 -1.89
C ALA A 125 12.40 18.22 -1.53
N THR A 126 11.28 18.11 -0.79
CA THR A 126 10.51 19.29 -0.38
C THR A 126 11.27 20.13 0.65
N GLU A 127 10.99 21.43 0.68
CA GLU A 127 11.63 22.37 1.61
C GLU A 127 11.41 21.96 3.07
N GLU A 128 10.18 21.54 3.41
CA GLU A 128 9.82 21.15 4.77
C GLU A 128 10.55 19.90 5.25
N MET A 129 10.94 19.00 4.33
CA MET A 129 11.68 17.77 4.67
C MET A 129 13.19 18.00 4.72
N ASN A 130 13.69 19.15 4.23
CA ASN A 130 15.08 19.55 4.39
C ASN A 130 15.34 20.19 5.77
N ASP A 131 14.37 20.91 6.33
CA ASP A 131 14.48 21.56 7.65
C ASP A 131 13.78 20.74 8.77
N ILE A 132 14.34 19.56 9.07
CA ILE A 132 13.76 18.62 10.05
C ILE A 132 14.66 18.34 11.25
N LYS A 133 15.73 19.10 11.44
CA LYS A 133 16.68 18.87 12.53
C LYS A 133 15.96 18.95 13.89
N ASN A 134 16.19 17.96 14.76
CA ASN A 134 15.56 17.79 16.07
C ASN A 134 14.03 17.60 16.03
N LYS A 135 13.44 17.32 14.86
CA LYS A 135 12.02 17.02 14.72
C LYS A 135 11.72 15.56 15.00
N LYS A 136 10.58 15.30 15.62
CA LYS A 136 10.05 13.96 15.81
C LYS A 136 9.12 13.61 14.66
N ILE A 137 9.44 12.52 13.97
CA ILE A 137 8.70 12.07 12.78
C ILE A 137 8.24 10.64 13.00
N VAL A 138 6.94 10.39 12.82
CA VAL A 138 6.39 9.04 12.72
C VAL A 138 6.08 8.72 11.27
N ILE A 139 6.51 7.54 10.82
CA ILE A 139 6.23 7.04 9.47
C ILE A 139 5.28 5.85 9.56
N PHE A 140 4.06 6.04 9.10
CA PHE A 140 3.05 4.99 8.92
C PHE A 140 3.37 4.18 7.67
N ARG A 141 3.68 2.90 7.87
CA ARG A 141 4.12 1.98 6.81
C ARG A 141 3.60 0.56 7.02
N GLY A 142 3.86 -0.29 6.02
CA GLY A 142 3.79 -1.72 6.20
C GLY A 142 5.07 -2.25 6.84
N GLU A 143 4.98 -3.44 7.41
CA GLU A 143 6.12 -4.18 7.94
C GLU A 143 7.20 -4.40 6.86
N GLY A 144 8.44 -4.05 7.20
CA GLY A 144 9.57 -4.07 6.27
C GLY A 144 9.45 -3.05 5.14
N GLY A 145 10.36 -3.11 4.16
CA GLY A 145 10.39 -2.19 3.00
C GLY A 145 11.69 -1.39 2.90
N ARG A 146 11.65 -0.27 2.16
CA ARG A 146 12.83 0.59 1.96
C ARG A 146 13.06 1.48 3.17
N GLU A 147 14.31 1.62 3.56
CA GLU A 147 14.73 2.43 4.71
C GLU A 147 15.16 3.85 4.32
N THR A 148 15.34 4.12 3.01
CA THR A 148 15.85 5.38 2.45
C THR A 148 15.23 6.63 3.07
N LEU A 149 13.89 6.66 3.21
CA LEU A 149 13.18 7.81 3.78
C LEU A 149 13.63 8.10 5.21
N ALA A 150 13.60 7.09 6.09
CA ALA A 150 13.96 7.30 7.48
C ALA A 150 15.46 7.49 7.68
N GLU A 151 16.30 6.76 6.94
CA GLU A 151 17.75 6.94 6.96
C GLU A 151 18.12 8.38 6.60
N THR A 152 17.50 8.94 5.55
CA THR A 152 17.77 10.31 5.13
C THR A 152 17.26 11.33 6.15
N LEU A 153 16.04 11.15 6.69
CA LEU A 153 15.51 12.02 7.74
C LEU A 153 16.37 11.98 9.01
N ARG A 154 16.83 10.79 9.43
CA ARG A 154 17.76 10.64 10.57
C ARG A 154 19.10 11.30 10.28
N ALA A 155 19.65 11.13 9.06
CA ALA A 155 20.90 11.77 8.64
C ALA A 155 20.80 13.32 8.65
N ARG A 156 19.61 13.85 8.38
CA ARG A 156 19.28 15.28 8.49
C ARG A 156 18.97 15.72 9.93
N GLY A 157 18.97 14.81 10.90
CA GLY A 157 18.87 15.10 12.33
C GLY A 157 17.49 14.95 12.95
N ALA A 158 16.52 14.30 12.29
CA ALA A 158 15.24 13.95 12.90
C ALA A 158 15.32 12.68 13.77
N GLU A 159 14.45 12.61 14.77
CA GLU A 159 14.10 11.36 15.45
C GLU A 159 12.96 10.69 14.65
N VAL A 160 13.18 9.46 14.19
CA VAL A 160 12.23 8.78 13.29
C VAL A 160 11.76 7.46 13.87
N THR A 161 10.44 7.34 14.07
CA THR A 161 9.74 6.17 14.57
C THR A 161 8.87 5.54 13.48
N TYR A 162 8.79 4.20 13.44
CA TYR A 162 7.90 3.49 12.52
C TYR A 162 6.59 3.07 13.19
N ALA A 163 5.47 3.41 12.54
CA ALA A 163 4.15 2.90 12.85
C ALA A 163 3.77 1.83 11.80
N GLU A 164 4.15 0.58 12.06
CA GLU A 164 3.84 -0.55 11.18
C GLU A 164 2.38 -0.99 11.38
N CYS A 165 1.50 -0.62 10.44
CA CYS A 165 0.05 -0.82 10.58
C CYS A 165 -0.50 -1.97 9.73
N TYR A 166 0.28 -2.48 8.79
CA TYR A 166 -0.11 -3.61 7.95
C TYR A 166 1.08 -4.50 7.63
N THR A 167 0.81 -5.73 7.22
CA THR A 167 1.83 -6.63 6.70
C THR A 167 1.45 -7.13 5.31
N ARG A 168 2.46 -7.56 4.55
CA ARG A 168 2.32 -8.14 3.23
C ARG A 168 2.41 -9.64 3.36
N THR A 169 1.33 -10.35 3.07
CA THR A 169 1.32 -11.82 3.10
C THR A 169 1.30 -12.38 1.69
N PHE A 170 1.87 -13.57 1.55
CA PHE A 170 1.84 -14.35 0.32
C PHE A 170 0.93 -15.55 0.59
N PRO A 171 -0.39 -15.43 0.36
CA PRO A 171 -1.35 -16.42 0.84
C PRO A 171 -1.25 -17.76 0.09
N GLN A 172 -0.60 -17.77 -1.08
CA GLN A 172 -0.39 -18.97 -1.86
C GLN A 172 0.88 -19.69 -1.43
N THR A 173 0.69 -20.77 -0.67
CA THR A 173 1.77 -21.69 -0.28
C THR A 173 1.75 -22.99 -1.10
N ASN A 174 0.67 -23.23 -1.86
CA ASN A 174 0.49 -24.41 -2.68
C ASN A 174 -0.06 -24.06 -4.07
N LEU A 175 0.54 -24.63 -5.12
CA LEU A 175 0.13 -24.48 -6.51
C LEU A 175 -0.92 -25.51 -6.96
N ASP A 176 -1.36 -26.44 -6.12
CA ASP A 176 -2.20 -27.56 -6.55
C ASP A 176 -3.56 -27.09 -7.11
N LEU A 177 -4.15 -26.04 -6.54
CA LEU A 177 -5.35 -25.40 -7.09
C LEU A 177 -5.11 -24.82 -8.50
N LEU A 178 -3.94 -24.22 -8.72
CA LEU A 178 -3.52 -23.74 -10.03
C LEU A 178 -3.31 -24.91 -11.00
N LYS A 179 -2.61 -25.97 -10.59
CA LYS A 179 -2.36 -27.18 -11.39
C LYS A 179 -3.65 -27.91 -11.77
N LEU A 180 -4.61 -28.02 -10.86
CA LEU A 180 -5.93 -28.59 -11.13
C LEU A 180 -6.70 -27.77 -12.15
N SER A 181 -6.56 -26.45 -12.08
CA SER A 181 -7.20 -25.53 -13.03
C SER A 181 -6.54 -25.55 -14.41
N LEU A 182 -5.22 -25.70 -14.47
CA LEU A 182 -4.44 -25.89 -15.72
C LEU A 182 -4.83 -27.16 -16.48
N LYS A 183 -5.33 -28.20 -15.80
CA LYS A 183 -5.80 -29.44 -16.43
C LYS A 183 -7.21 -29.34 -17.03
N LYS A 184 -8.02 -28.37 -16.59
CA LYS A 184 -9.44 -28.24 -16.97
C LYS A 184 -9.69 -27.24 -18.10
N PHE A 185 -8.77 -26.29 -18.32
CA PHE A 185 -8.98 -25.17 -19.23
C PHE A 185 -7.74 -24.90 -20.10
N ILE A 186 -7.96 -24.39 -21.31
CA ILE A 186 -6.87 -23.91 -22.17
C ILE A 186 -6.43 -22.55 -21.61
N PHE A 187 -5.19 -22.46 -21.15
CA PHE A 187 -4.66 -21.22 -20.57
C PHE A 187 -3.99 -20.34 -21.64
N GLN A 188 -4.48 -19.12 -21.82
CA GLN A 188 -3.90 -18.17 -22.79
C GLN A 188 -3.14 -16.99 -22.16
N ARG A 189 -3.37 -16.61 -20.90
CA ARG A 189 -2.77 -15.39 -20.34
C ARG A 189 -2.75 -15.31 -18.81
N PHE A 190 -1.62 -14.86 -18.25
CA PHE A 190 -1.50 -14.38 -16.87
C PHE A 190 -1.62 -12.85 -16.86
N LEU A 191 -2.57 -12.29 -16.11
CA LEU A 191 -2.71 -10.84 -15.94
C LEU A 191 -1.92 -10.41 -14.69
N LEU A 192 -0.62 -10.21 -14.86
CA LEU A 192 0.30 -9.71 -13.84
C LEU A 192 0.46 -8.19 -14.00
N GLN A 193 0.13 -7.42 -12.95
CA GLN A 193 0.63 -6.06 -12.80
C GLN A 193 1.04 -5.78 -11.36
N ALA A 194 2.37 -5.75 -11.14
CA ALA A 194 3.11 -4.65 -10.51
C ALA A 194 4.63 -4.84 -10.76
N LEU A 195 5.21 -3.96 -11.58
CA LEU A 195 6.63 -3.63 -11.77
C LEU A 195 7.64 -4.68 -12.32
N ARG A 196 7.89 -4.55 -13.63
CA ARG A 196 9.19 -4.63 -14.36
C ARG A 196 10.02 -5.91 -14.49
N HIS A 197 9.70 -7.07 -13.88
CA HIS A 197 10.57 -8.27 -14.02
C HIS A 197 10.00 -9.50 -14.75
N VAL A 198 8.89 -9.37 -15.49
CA VAL A 198 8.31 -10.49 -16.29
C VAL A 198 8.73 -10.40 -17.77
N LYS A 199 9.99 -9.99 -18.04
CA LYS A 199 10.59 -10.16 -19.37
C LYS A 199 11.41 -11.46 -19.49
N SER A 200 11.65 -12.18 -18.40
CA SER A 200 12.42 -13.44 -18.41
C SER A 200 11.59 -14.72 -18.37
N LEU A 201 10.26 -14.62 -18.35
CA LEU A 201 9.36 -15.79 -18.32
C LEU A 201 8.82 -16.15 -19.71
N PHE A 202 9.39 -15.57 -20.78
CA PHE A 202 9.02 -15.81 -22.18
C PHE A 202 10.25 -16.04 -23.07
N VAL A 203 11.14 -16.92 -22.64
CA VAL A 203 11.88 -17.82 -23.56
C VAL A 203 11.43 -19.23 -23.25
#